data_AF-A0A397NB88-F1
#
_entry.id   AF-A0A397NB88-F1
#
_cell.length_a   1.000
_cell.length_b   1.000
_cell.length_c   1.000
_cell.angle_alpha   90.00
_cell.angle_beta   90.00
_cell.angle_gamma   90.00
#
_symmetry.space_group_name_H-M   'P 1'
#
loop_
_entity.id
_entity.type
_entity.pdbx_description
1 polymer ?
#
loop_
_entity_poly.entity_id
_entity_poly.type
_entity_poly.pdbx_seq_one_letter_code
_entity_poly.pdbx_strand_id
1 'polypeptide(L)'
;MKPTSWFWINVASHFGIVAALAWLPARWTGQLVEALAVTQPAIGETQHLALIGSVFGFCVTALILMGALTVTGELLGFSRPYARRPEPQNQAQVVHRKVLLTAFATLSWVAVGSLAGIASIFAVS
;
A
#
# COMPACT_ATOMS: atom_id res chain seq x y z
N MET A 1 0.52 26.40 10.39
CA MET A 1 -0.94 26.37 10.65
C MET A 1 -1.39 24.91 10.75
N LYS A 2 -2.35 24.56 11.62
CA LYS A 2 -2.86 23.18 11.72
C LYS A 2 -3.65 22.84 10.45
N PRO A 3 -3.43 21.67 9.82
CA PRO A 3 -4.27 21.22 8.70
C PRO A 3 -5.74 21.18 9.11
N THR A 4 -6.61 21.73 8.26
CA THR A 4 -8.06 21.79 8.50
C THR A 4 -8.65 20.38 8.50
N SER A 5 -9.74 20.15 9.24
CA SER A 5 -10.37 18.81 9.31
C SER A 5 -10.74 18.24 7.94
N TRP A 6 -11.11 19.10 6.99
CA TRP A 6 -11.38 18.75 5.59
C TRP A 6 -10.18 18.12 4.88
N PHE A 7 -8.96 18.57 5.17
CA PHE A 7 -7.74 17.97 4.62
C PHE A 7 -7.62 16.51 5.06
N TRP A 8 -7.82 16.24 6.36
CA TRP A 8 -7.72 14.88 6.90
C TRP A 8 -8.84 13.97 6.39
N ILE A 9 -10.06 14.48 6.24
CA ILE A 9 -11.17 13.72 5.65
C ILE A 9 -10.82 13.30 4.22
N ASN A 10 -10.27 14.22 3.41
CA ASN A 10 -9.91 13.91 2.03
C ASN A 10 -8.77 12.89 1.95
N VAL A 11 -7.75 13.03 2.81
CA VAL A 11 -6.63 12.09 2.89
C VAL A 11 -7.11 10.70 3.34
N ALA A 12 -7.93 10.63 4.40
CA ALA A 12 -8.48 9.38 4.90
C ALA A 12 -9.40 8.72 3.87
N SER A 13 -10.23 9.50 3.16
CA SER A 13 -11.08 8.98 2.08
C SER A 13 -10.24 8.41 0.94
N HIS A 14 -9.15 9.07 0.56
CA HIS A 14 -8.26 8.58 -0.49
C HIS A 14 -7.62 7.23 -0.11
N PHE A 15 -7.06 7.15 1.10
CA PHE A 15 -6.51 5.89 1.60
C PHE A 15 -7.57 4.80 1.77
N GLY A 16 -8.79 5.17 2.18
CA GLY A 16 -9.91 4.24 2.28
C GLY A 16 -10.31 3.63 0.94
N ILE A 17 -10.37 4.45 -0.13
CA ILE A 17 -10.63 3.96 -1.49
C ILE A 17 -9.51 3.04 -1.96
N VAL A 18 -8.25 3.44 -1.76
CA VAL A 18 -7.08 2.61 -2.11
C VAL A 18 -7.12 1.29 -1.36
N ALA A 19 -7.41 1.29 -0.07
CA ALA A 19 -7.50 0.09 0.75
C ALA A 19 -8.64 -0.82 0.28
N ALA A 20 -9.83 -0.27 -0.01
CA ALA A 20 -10.95 -1.06 -0.52
C ALA A 20 -10.63 -1.71 -1.88
N LEU A 21 -9.98 -0.97 -2.78
CA LEU A 21 -9.55 -1.49 -4.08
C LEU A 21 -8.44 -2.53 -3.95
N ALA A 22 -7.48 -2.33 -3.04
CA ALA A 22 -6.39 -3.27 -2.79
C ALA A 22 -6.87 -4.55 -2.09
N TRP A 23 -7.95 -4.49 -1.31
CA TRP A 23 -8.52 -5.64 -0.62
C TRP A 23 -9.10 -6.69 -1.57
N LEU A 24 -9.71 -6.26 -2.68
CA LEU A 24 -10.33 -7.15 -3.66
C LEU A 24 -9.33 -8.19 -4.22
N PRO A 25 -8.18 -7.80 -4.80
CA PRO A 25 -7.19 -8.75 -5.30
C PRO A 25 -6.36 -9.43 -4.20
N ALA A 26 -6.23 -8.82 -3.01
CA ALA A 26 -5.50 -9.40 -1.88
C ALA A 26 -6.02 -10.80 -1.47
N ARG A 27 -7.33 -11.02 -1.57
CA ARG A 27 -7.90 -12.34 -1.27
C ARG A 27 -7.38 -13.42 -2.24
N TRP A 28 -7.20 -13.07 -3.50
CA TRP A 28 -6.75 -13.98 -4.55
C TRP A 28 -5.28 -14.33 -4.36
N THR A 29 -4.44 -13.38 -3.95
CA THR A 29 -3.02 -13.65 -3.66
C THR A 29 -2.86 -14.56 -2.46
N GLY A 30 -3.70 -14.41 -1.42
CA GLY A 30 -3.73 -15.33 -0.29
C GLY A 30 -4.05 -16.76 -0.70
N GLN A 31 -5.12 -16.94 -1.47
CA GLN A 31 -5.52 -18.26 -1.99
C GLN A 31 -4.46 -18.88 -2.91
N LEU A 32 -3.76 -18.06 -3.69
CA LEU A 32 -2.68 -18.53 -4.56
C LEU A 32 -1.48 -19.03 -3.75
N VAL A 33 -1.07 -18.31 -2.72
CA VAL A 33 0.01 -18.74 -1.81
C VAL A 33 -0.38 -20.02 -1.05
N GLU A 34 -1.63 -20.10 -0.59
CA GLU A 34 -2.17 -21.30 0.04
C GLU A 34 -2.11 -22.51 -0.91
N ALA A 35 -2.59 -22.35 -2.14
CA ALA A 35 -2.57 -23.41 -3.16
C ALA A 35 -1.14 -23.85 -3.50
N LEU A 36 -0.18 -22.93 -3.55
CA LEU A 36 1.24 -23.25 -3.76
C LEU A 36 1.80 -24.05 -2.58
N ALA A 37 1.44 -23.69 -1.34
CA ALA A 37 1.92 -24.38 -0.15
C ALA A 37 1.35 -25.80 0.00
N VAL A 38 0.10 -26.05 -0.43
CA VAL A 38 -0.53 -27.38 -0.41
C VAL A 38 0.23 -28.40 -1.27
N THR A 39 1.00 -27.95 -2.26
CA THR A 39 1.83 -28.84 -3.08
C THR A 39 3.09 -29.32 -2.37
N GLN A 40 3.41 -28.78 -1.19
CA GLN A 40 4.59 -29.17 -0.41
C GLN A 40 4.25 -30.20 0.69
N PRO A 41 5.02 -31.29 0.82
CA PRO A 41 4.69 -32.40 1.72
C PRO A 41 4.84 -32.09 3.23
N ALA A 42 5.34 -30.91 3.61
CA ALA A 42 5.76 -30.60 4.99
C ALA A 42 4.93 -29.53 5.71
N ILE A 43 3.84 -29.02 5.12
CA ILE A 43 3.14 -27.83 5.64
C ILE A 43 1.83 -28.21 6.34
N GLY A 44 1.79 -28.09 7.67
CA GLY A 44 0.65 -28.46 8.52
C GLY A 44 -0.39 -27.35 8.77
N GLU A 45 -0.08 -26.08 8.50
CA GLU A 45 -1.00 -24.94 8.75
C GLU A 45 -1.11 -23.99 7.55
N THR A 46 -2.03 -24.30 6.63
CA THR A 46 -2.24 -23.55 5.37
C THR A 46 -2.96 -22.21 5.58
N GLN A 47 -3.73 -22.06 6.66
CA GLN A 47 -4.52 -20.86 6.94
C GLN A 47 -3.65 -19.63 7.26
N HIS A 48 -2.51 -19.82 7.95
CA HIS A 48 -1.56 -18.75 8.22
C HIS A 48 -0.85 -18.28 6.94
N LEU A 49 -0.59 -19.20 6.01
CA LEU A 49 -0.02 -18.92 4.69
C LEU A 49 -0.96 -18.10 3.81
N ALA A 50 -2.25 -18.45 3.79
CA ALA A 50 -3.26 -17.69 3.07
C ALA A 50 -3.32 -16.24 3.58
N LEU A 51 -3.21 -16.06 4.90
CA LEU A 51 -3.19 -14.75 5.53
C LEU A 51 -1.94 -13.95 5.13
N ILE A 52 -0.74 -14.53 5.21
CA ILE A 52 0.51 -13.85 4.81
C ILE A 52 0.47 -13.47 3.31
N GLY A 53 0.01 -14.37 2.44
CA GLY A 53 -0.15 -14.12 1.02
C GLY A 53 -1.16 -13.00 0.72
N SER A 54 -2.23 -12.91 1.52
CA SER A 54 -3.22 -11.83 1.40
C SER A 54 -2.66 -10.48 1.83
N VAL A 55 -1.88 -10.44 2.93
CA VAL A 55 -1.20 -9.23 3.40
C VAL A 55 -0.19 -8.75 2.37
N PHE A 56 0.59 -9.66 1.79
CA PHE A 56 1.52 -9.33 0.72
C PHE A 56 0.81 -8.70 -0.50
N GLY A 57 -0.23 -9.36 -1.02
CA GLY A 57 -0.97 -8.84 -2.17
C GLY A 57 -1.69 -7.53 -1.89
N PHE A 58 -2.24 -7.35 -0.69
CA PHE A 58 -2.80 -6.09 -0.25
C PHE A 58 -1.77 -4.97 -0.31
N CYS A 59 -0.59 -5.18 0.30
CA CYS A 59 0.45 -4.16 0.34
C CYS A 59 0.98 -3.81 -1.05
N VAL A 60 1.24 -4.81 -1.91
CA VAL A 60 1.71 -4.57 -3.28
C VAL A 60 0.67 -3.83 -4.10
N THR A 61 -0.61 -4.26 -4.06
CA THR A 61 -1.68 -3.61 -4.82
C THR A 61 -1.91 -2.18 -4.31
N ALA A 62 -1.88 -1.97 -3.00
CA ALA A 62 -2.00 -0.65 -2.40
C ALA A 62 -0.85 0.29 -2.80
N LEU A 63 0.39 -0.22 -2.85
CA LEU A 63 1.55 0.54 -3.35
C LEU A 63 1.40 0.92 -4.82
N ILE A 64 0.94 0.00 -5.66
CA ILE A 64 0.68 0.26 -7.09
C ILE A 64 -0.43 1.30 -7.26
N LEU A 65 -1.54 1.16 -6.54
CA LEU A 65 -2.67 2.09 -6.58
C LEU A 65 -2.26 3.48 -6.08
N MET A 66 -1.52 3.55 -4.96
CA MET A 66 -0.95 4.81 -4.50
C MET A 66 -0.03 5.40 -5.56
N GLY A 67 0.90 4.63 -6.13
CA GLY A 67 1.78 5.11 -7.22
C GLY A 67 0.98 5.64 -8.40
N ALA A 68 0.00 4.88 -8.89
CA ALA A 68 -0.82 5.26 -10.03
C ALA A 68 -1.66 6.52 -9.79
N LEU A 69 -2.25 6.66 -8.59
CA LEU A 69 -3.14 7.78 -8.24
C LEU A 69 -2.39 9.03 -7.76
N THR A 70 -1.17 8.87 -7.22
CA THR A 70 -0.41 9.99 -6.64
C THR A 70 0.63 10.54 -7.61
N VAL A 71 1.26 9.69 -8.44
CA VAL A 71 2.20 10.12 -9.49
C VAL A 71 1.46 10.82 -10.64
N THR A 72 0.21 10.44 -10.95
CA THR A 72 -0.61 11.22 -11.91
C THR A 72 -0.96 12.61 -11.37
N GLY A 73 -1.21 12.74 -10.06
CA GLY A 73 -1.41 14.04 -9.39
C GLY A 73 -0.16 14.91 -9.34
N GLU A 74 1.02 14.32 -9.10
CA GLU A 74 2.29 15.05 -9.15
C GLU A 74 2.74 15.36 -10.58
N LEU A 75 2.52 14.50 -11.59
CA LEU A 75 2.79 14.82 -13.01
C LEU A 75 1.95 16.00 -13.52
N LEU A 76 0.68 16.09 -13.10
CA LEU A 76 -0.14 17.28 -13.33
C LEU A 76 0.40 18.51 -12.59
N GLY A 77 0.98 18.33 -11.40
CA GLY A 77 1.61 19.39 -10.60
C GLY A 77 2.99 19.86 -11.12
N PHE A 78 3.79 18.96 -11.70
CA PHE A 78 5.10 19.26 -12.32
C PHE A 78 4.96 20.12 -13.58
N SER A 79 3.78 20.15 -14.20
CA SER A 79 3.48 21.04 -15.35
C SER A 79 3.29 22.51 -14.97
N ARG A 80 3.24 22.88 -13.67
CA ARG A 80 3.16 24.28 -13.23
C ARG A 80 4.27 24.64 -12.24
N PRO A 81 5.51 24.87 -12.72
CA PRO A 81 6.64 25.23 -11.86
C PRO A 81 6.51 26.61 -11.20
N TYR A 82 5.55 27.45 -11.62
CA TYR A 82 5.45 28.86 -11.19
C TYR A 82 4.03 29.35 -10.92
N ALA A 83 3.13 28.52 -10.38
CA ALA A 83 1.92 29.06 -9.77
C ALA A 83 2.24 29.41 -8.32
N ARG A 84 2.48 30.70 -8.01
CA ARG A 84 2.51 31.22 -6.62
C ARG A 84 1.20 30.84 -5.93
N ARG A 85 1.17 29.67 -5.28
CA ARG A 85 0.09 29.28 -4.40
C ARG A 85 0.33 29.92 -3.03
N PRO A 86 -0.70 30.46 -2.37
CA PRO A 86 -0.55 31.11 -1.08
C PRO A 86 0.10 30.15 -0.06
N GLU A 87 1.01 30.67 0.78
CA GLU A 87 1.77 29.93 1.82
C GLU A 87 1.03 28.80 2.56
N PRO A 88 -0.26 28.91 2.95
CA PRO A 88 -0.99 27.81 3.58
C PRO A 88 -1.14 26.55 2.71
N GLN A 89 -1.19 26.68 1.38
CA GLN A 89 -1.29 25.53 0.46
C GLN A 89 0.03 24.75 0.37
N ASN A 90 1.16 25.43 0.56
CA ASN A 90 2.48 24.79 0.52
C ASN A 90 2.69 23.89 1.76
N GLN A 91 2.24 24.34 2.93
CA GLN A 91 2.30 23.53 4.16
C GLN A 91 1.41 22.27 4.07
N ALA A 92 0.20 22.40 3.56
CA ALA A 92 -0.71 21.26 3.37
C ALA A 92 -0.14 20.23 2.38
N GLN A 93 0.52 20.67 1.32
CA GLN A 93 1.17 19.79 0.34
C GLN A 93 2.38 19.07 0.93
N VAL A 94 3.20 19.74 1.75
CA VAL A 94 4.33 19.11 2.45
C VAL A 94 3.84 18.06 3.46
N VAL A 95 2.78 18.37 4.21
CA VAL A 95 2.17 17.41 5.15
C VAL A 95 1.58 16.22 4.38
N HIS A 96 0.89 16.46 3.27
CA HIS A 96 0.35 15.41 2.43
C HIS A 96 1.45 14.47 1.92
N ARG A 97 2.54 15.03 1.39
CA ARG A 97 3.69 14.26 0.91
C ARG A 97 4.35 13.43 2.01
N LYS A 98 4.49 13.98 3.23
CA LYS A 98 5.00 13.23 4.39
C LYS A 98 4.08 12.06 4.77
N VAL A 99 2.76 12.28 4.78
CA VAL A 99 1.79 11.22 5.06
C VAL A 99 1.85 10.14 3.98
N LEU A 100 1.99 10.53 2.72
CA LEU A 100 2.10 9.58 1.61
C LEU A 100 3.38 8.75 1.68
N LEU A 101 4.52 9.39 1.99
CA LEU A 101 5.81 8.70 2.16
C LEU A 101 5.80 7.74 3.35
N THR A 102 5.15 8.11 4.46
CA THR A 102 5.03 7.21 5.62
C THR A 102 4.11 6.03 5.33
N ALA A 103 2.98 6.24 4.65
CA ALA A 103 2.12 5.16 4.17
C ALA A 103 2.85 4.24 3.17
N PHE A 104 3.62 4.80 2.25
CA PHE A 104 4.41 4.03 1.29
C PHE A 104 5.50 3.20 1.98
N ALA A 105 6.23 3.81 2.92
CA ALA A 105 7.29 3.13 3.65
C ALA A 105 6.74 1.98 4.51
N THR A 106 5.64 2.21 5.23
CA THR A 106 5.00 1.18 6.05
C THR A 106 4.50 0.02 5.21
N LEU A 107 3.78 0.29 4.11
CA LEU A 107 3.31 -0.76 3.21
C LEU A 107 4.45 -1.52 2.52
N SER A 108 5.54 -0.84 2.19
CA SER A 108 6.73 -1.49 1.61
C SER A 108 7.39 -2.45 2.60
N TRP A 109 7.57 -2.02 3.86
CA TRP A 109 8.13 -2.89 4.90
C TRP A 109 7.24 -4.10 5.19
N VAL A 110 5.92 -3.91 5.25
CA VAL A 110 4.98 -5.02 5.44
C VAL A 110 4.99 -5.98 4.25
N ALA A 111 5.10 -5.47 3.02
CA ALA A 111 5.25 -6.31 1.83
C ALA A 111 6.54 -7.14 1.88
N VAL A 112 7.68 -6.53 2.23
CA VAL A 112 8.96 -7.23 2.36
C VAL A 112 8.90 -8.28 3.47
N GLY A 113 8.33 -7.95 4.63
CA GLY A 113 8.18 -8.90 5.73
C GLY A 113 7.28 -10.08 5.37
N SER A 114 6.17 -9.82 4.67
CA SER A 114 5.26 -10.88 4.20
C SER A 114 5.93 -11.76 3.14
N LEU A 115 6.68 -11.17 2.21
CA LEU A 115 7.46 -11.90 1.22
C LEU A 115 8.53 -12.78 1.86
N ALA A 116 9.24 -12.27 2.87
CA ALA A 116 10.21 -13.04 3.63
C ALA A 116 9.56 -14.23 4.35
N GLY A 117 8.36 -14.04 4.92
CA GLY A 117 7.58 -15.11 5.52
C GLY A 117 7.10 -16.16 4.53
N ILE A 118 6.75 -15.77 3.30
CA ILE A 118 6.43 -16.72 2.22
C ILE A 118 7.70 -17.47 1.80
N ALA A 119 8.79 -16.76 1.53
CA ALA A 119 10.04 -17.32 1.04
C ALA A 119 10.70 -18.29 2.03
N SER A 120 10.64 -18.02 3.34
CA SER A 120 11.19 -18.93 4.35
C SER A 120 10.52 -20.30 4.34
N ILE A 121 9.23 -20.36 3.99
CA ILE A 121 8.47 -21.61 3.92
C ILE A 121 8.93 -22.44 2.72
N PHE A 122 9.13 -21.81 1.57
CA PHE A 122 9.63 -22.47 0.36
C PHE A 122 11.15 -22.74 0.39
N ALA A 123 11.91 -22.09 1.27
CA ALA A 123 13.35 -22.33 1.42
C ALA A 123 13.68 -23.50 2.35
N VAL A 124 12.72 -23.90 3.20
CA VAL A 124 12.88 -25.01 4.16
C VAL A 124 12.40 -26.36 3.57
N SER A 125 11.66 -26.32 2.45
CA SER A 125 11.25 -27.50 1.66
C SER A 125 12.33 -27.99 0.71
#